data_AF-A0AAD7KIS0-F1
#
_entry.id   AF-A0AAD7KIS0-F1
#
_cell.length_a   1.000
_cell.length_b   1.000
_cell.length_c   1.000
_cell.angle_alpha   90.00
_cell.angle_beta   90.00
_cell.angle_gamma   90.00
#
_symmetry.space_group_name_H-M   'P 1'
#
loop_
_entity.id
_entity.type
_entity.pdbx_description
1 polymer ?
#
loop_
_entity_poly.entity_id
_entity_poly.type
_entity_poly.pdbx_seq_one_letter_code
_entity_poly.pdbx_strand_id
1 'polypeptide(L)'
;MDLLPECTYVDAQMIIEIRETAKEAHERGLLVATKWALDLLRGVSDERRTASRPKPPPDTIPPTEEYVREEEVFELARKAVDEKQHARAEHLLRDARSDKAVFLRTYSRYIISEKKALRDWHALDGSRHQPPTPVNPLLTELYQSVEFVVEPWLMFLKALFLFRLARHNEAIDCVLLSIIALPWNWSAWTLLGECIHDAQSLTSTVEQIMLAASHPLQQMFMVHMMNNLHTTSSAELEMVDRLLTPQFFPRSLWLMGMRANVLFHLHAYQQAEDQFDTIMAIDPYRIDDLDVLANILYAVENKEKLSALAQFFLVLNKDRPEVCYLLGCHYSLRVEHEKSVKFFRRATELDRTCFAAWTLMGIEYLEITNAQAAVESFRRAVDVNPKDYRAWSGLGKAYGIMGMNSYALHYHSRALKLRPEEAECWEDQAHALEVAGRFEESIACFKRSLEANAPHPMTVYLRLAQLLVTVGDHAGAADYAQAAVAQGEGHSHPVEYYAKALVAVAEYQLRLPGGDWGRARDYLERVVASPASANAEDLTHAKAVELLKLVKTKLQMRAASEAARLD
;
A
#
# COMPACT_ATOMS: atom_id res chain seq x y z
N MET A 1 27.84 23.67 15.78
CA MET A 1 27.08 22.41 15.94
C MET A 1 27.94 21.34 15.33
N ASP A 2 28.72 20.66 16.15
CA ASP A 2 29.58 19.58 15.68
C ASP A 2 28.67 18.48 15.14
N LEU A 3 28.83 18.15 13.85
CA LEU A 3 28.16 17.02 13.22
C LEU A 3 28.51 15.78 14.03
N LEU A 4 27.51 15.16 14.66
CA LEU A 4 27.66 13.86 15.31
C LEU A 4 28.37 12.91 14.31
N PRO A 5 29.42 12.19 14.73
CA PRO A 5 30.22 11.38 13.82
C PRO A 5 29.34 10.35 13.09
N GLU A 6 29.66 10.07 11.83
CA GLU A 6 28.91 9.08 11.05
C GLU A 6 28.88 7.73 11.77
N CYS A 7 27.68 7.20 11.97
CA CYS A 7 27.52 5.90 12.60
C CYS A 7 27.92 4.81 11.61
N THR A 8 29.10 4.23 11.81
CA THR A 8 29.68 3.23 10.88
C THR A 8 29.34 1.80 11.29
N TYR A 9 29.00 1.53 12.55
CA TYR A 9 28.61 0.21 13.05
C TYR A 9 27.73 0.31 14.29
N VAL A 10 27.00 -0.77 14.62
CA VAL A 10 26.28 -0.89 15.89
C VAL A 10 27.27 -1.19 17.02
N ASP A 11 27.41 -0.25 17.95
CA ASP A 11 28.31 -0.35 19.08
C ASP A 11 27.69 -1.10 20.27
N ALA A 12 28.49 -1.35 21.31
CA ALA A 12 28.03 -2.07 22.50
C ALA A 12 26.99 -1.28 23.29
N GLN A 13 27.04 0.05 23.26
CA GLN A 13 26.14 0.93 24.00
C GLN A 13 24.73 0.85 23.41
N MET A 14 24.59 0.92 22.09
CA MET A 14 23.32 0.72 21.39
C MET A 14 22.69 -0.64 21.72
N ILE A 15 23.48 -1.72 21.78
CA ILE A 15 22.97 -3.05 22.12
C ILE A 15 22.44 -3.10 23.56
N ILE A 16 23.11 -2.42 24.50
CA ILE A 16 22.64 -2.31 25.90
C ILE A 16 21.33 -1.53 25.95
N GLU A 17 21.25 -0.38 25.27
CA GLU A 17 20.04 0.44 25.21
C GLU A 17 18.86 -0.29 24.59
N ILE A 18 19.04 -1.03 23.49
CA ILE A 18 17.98 -1.84 22.90
C ILE A 18 17.50 -2.92 23.90
N ARG A 19 18.40 -3.51 24.68
CA ARG A 19 18.05 -4.53 25.67
C ARG A 19 17.28 -3.94 26.86
N GLU A 20 17.71 -2.78 27.35
CA GLU A 20 17.04 -2.07 28.44
C GLU A 20 15.65 -1.59 28.01
N THR A 21 15.54 -0.98 26.83
CA THR A 21 14.25 -0.58 26.26
C THR A 21 13.31 -1.76 26.02
N ALA A 22 13.81 -2.91 25.52
CA ALA A 22 13.00 -4.11 25.36
C ALA A 22 12.41 -4.60 26.71
N LYS A 23 13.23 -4.59 27.77
CA LYS A 23 12.81 -4.97 29.13
C LYS A 23 11.78 -3.98 29.68
N GLU A 24 12.05 -2.69 29.57
CA GLU A 24 11.16 -1.64 30.07
C GLU A 24 9.83 -1.57 29.34
N ALA A 25 9.84 -1.77 28.02
CA ALA A 25 8.63 -1.87 27.20
C ALA A 25 7.79 -3.09 27.61
N HIS A 26 8.46 -4.21 27.90
CA HIS A 26 7.79 -5.44 28.32
C HIS A 26 7.11 -5.29 29.67
N GLU A 27 7.81 -4.71 30.65
CA GLU A 27 7.26 -4.41 31.98
C GLU A 27 6.03 -3.49 31.90
N ARG A 28 6.00 -2.60 30.91
CA ARG A 28 4.92 -1.65 30.64
C ARG A 28 3.80 -2.21 29.74
N GLY A 29 3.90 -3.46 29.28
CA GLY A 29 2.87 -4.12 28.47
C GLY A 29 2.85 -3.72 26.99
N LEU A 30 3.92 -3.12 26.47
CA LEU A 30 4.05 -2.67 25.07
C LEU A 30 4.64 -3.79 24.20
N LEU A 31 3.82 -4.82 23.94
CA LEU A 31 4.26 -6.06 23.29
C LEU A 31 4.89 -5.87 21.89
N VAL A 32 4.37 -4.94 21.09
CA VAL A 32 4.87 -4.68 19.72
C VAL A 32 6.28 -4.09 19.76
N ALA A 33 6.50 -3.10 20.62
CA ALA A 33 7.82 -2.48 20.80
C ALA A 33 8.84 -3.48 21.38
N THR A 34 8.43 -4.29 22.37
CA THR A 34 9.27 -5.38 22.91
C THR A 34 9.66 -6.37 21.82
N LYS A 35 8.70 -6.85 21.03
CA LYS A 35 8.95 -7.79 19.94
C LYS A 35 9.94 -7.22 18.93
N TRP A 36 9.70 -6.00 18.47
CA TRP A 36 10.59 -5.31 17.53
C TRP A 36 12.03 -5.19 18.06
N ALA A 37 12.19 -4.74 19.30
CA ALA A 37 13.52 -4.56 19.90
C ALA A 37 14.26 -5.91 20.07
N LEU A 38 13.55 -6.97 20.45
CA LEU A 38 14.12 -8.32 20.56
C LEU A 38 14.48 -8.94 19.21
N ASP A 39 13.65 -8.74 18.18
CA ASP A 39 13.95 -9.16 16.81
C ASP A 39 15.20 -8.44 16.28
N LEU A 40 15.32 -7.14 16.57
CA LEU A 40 16.49 -6.35 16.20
C LEU A 40 17.75 -6.86 16.92
N LEU A 41 17.67 -7.18 18.22
CA LEU A 41 18.76 -7.79 18.98
C LEU A 41 19.18 -9.16 18.45
N ARG A 42 18.21 -9.98 18.00
CA ARG A 42 18.50 -11.26 17.32
C ARG A 42 19.19 -11.04 15.97
N GLY A 43 18.97 -9.87 15.35
CA GLY A 43 19.61 -9.46 14.11
C GLY A 43 21.10 -9.15 14.22
N VAL A 44 21.62 -8.88 15.42
CA VAL A 44 23.05 -8.60 15.70
C VAL A 44 23.84 -9.91 15.82
N SER A 45 25.12 -9.89 15.44
CA SER A 45 26.00 -11.07 15.60
C SER A 45 26.17 -11.48 17.08
N ASP A 46 26.27 -12.80 17.31
CA ASP A 46 26.34 -13.37 18.67
C ASP A 46 27.55 -12.85 19.47
N GLU A 47 28.67 -12.60 18.82
CA GLU A 47 29.89 -12.07 19.42
C GLU A 47 29.64 -10.67 20.03
N ARG A 48 29.05 -9.75 19.26
CA ARG A 48 28.76 -8.38 19.73
C ARG A 48 27.66 -8.37 20.78
N ARG A 49 26.66 -9.25 20.62
CA ARG A 49 25.53 -9.39 21.55
C ARG A 49 25.96 -9.91 22.93
N THR A 50 26.94 -10.81 22.97
CA THR A 50 27.45 -11.39 24.23
C THR A 50 28.46 -10.50 24.93
N ALA A 51 29.28 -9.76 24.18
CA ALA A 51 30.25 -8.80 24.72
C ALA A 51 29.59 -7.60 25.44
N SER A 52 28.35 -7.26 25.07
CA SER A 52 27.58 -6.10 25.54
C SER A 52 26.62 -6.42 26.69
N ARG A 53 26.94 -7.37 27.58
CA ARG A 53 26.08 -7.64 28.75
C ARG A 53 26.10 -6.45 29.72
N PRO A 54 24.93 -5.97 30.21
CA PRO A 54 24.92 -4.95 31.24
C PRO A 54 25.65 -5.48 32.46
N LYS A 55 26.55 -4.66 33.01
CA LYS A 55 27.16 -4.96 34.31
C LYS A 55 26.04 -4.92 35.37
N PRO A 56 26.07 -5.81 36.38
CA PRO A 56 25.14 -5.68 37.49
C PRO A 56 25.24 -4.26 38.06
N PRO A 57 24.10 -3.62 38.38
CA PRO A 57 24.14 -2.29 38.98
C PRO A 57 25.03 -2.33 40.23
N PRO A 58 25.84 -1.29 40.49
CA PRO A 58 26.61 -1.22 41.74
C PRO A 58 25.64 -1.34 42.93
N ASP A 59 26.11 -1.94 44.02
CA ASP A 59 25.34 -2.27 45.23
C ASP A 59 24.23 -1.24 45.49
N THR A 60 23.01 -1.63 45.12
CA THR A 60 21.84 -0.77 45.26
C THR A 60 21.45 -0.76 46.73
N ILE A 61 21.09 0.42 47.23
CA ILE A 61 20.52 0.58 48.57
C ILE A 61 19.36 -0.41 48.69
N PRO A 62 19.24 -1.18 49.79
CA PRO A 62 18.14 -2.11 49.95
C PRO A 62 16.82 -1.36 49.78
N PRO A 63 15.89 -1.87 48.94
CA PRO A 63 14.63 -1.21 48.70
C PRO A 63 13.85 -1.05 49.99
N THR A 64 13.13 0.08 50.13
CA THR A 64 12.24 0.30 51.28
C THR A 64 11.11 -0.73 51.28
N GLU A 65 10.54 -1.06 52.45
CA GLU A 65 9.40 -2.01 52.51
C GLU A 65 8.22 -1.56 51.66
N GLU A 66 8.00 -0.24 51.55
CA GLU A 66 6.96 0.33 50.68
C GLU A 66 7.24 0.06 49.20
N TYR A 67 8.49 0.20 48.77
CA TYR A 67 8.89 -0.10 47.40
C TYR A 67 8.71 -1.59 47.06
N VAL A 68 9.11 -2.49 47.97
CA VAL A 68 8.95 -3.94 47.78
C VAL A 68 7.47 -4.32 47.65
N ARG A 69 6.60 -3.77 48.51
CA ARG A 69 5.15 -4.01 48.42
C ARG A 69 4.57 -3.47 47.13
N GLU A 70 5.00 -2.29 46.67
CA GLU A 70 4.55 -1.72 45.40
C GLU A 70 5.01 -2.56 44.21
N GLU A 71 6.23 -3.11 44.25
CA GLU A 71 6.77 -4.01 43.21
C GLU A 71 5.98 -5.33 43.13
N GLU A 72 5.62 -5.94 44.27
CA GLU A 72 4.77 -7.13 44.31
C GLU A 72 3.38 -6.87 43.69
N VAL A 73 2.77 -5.72 44.01
CA VAL A 73 1.49 -5.29 43.44
C VAL A 73 1.62 -5.01 41.95
N PHE A 74 2.73 -4.39 41.53
CA PHE A 74 3.02 -4.12 40.13
C PHE A 74 3.15 -5.41 39.31
N GLU A 75 3.87 -6.40 39.81
CA GLU A 75 4.02 -7.70 39.15
C GLU A 75 2.68 -8.42 39.01
N LEU A 76 1.84 -8.37 40.05
CA LEU A 76 0.48 -8.91 39.98
C LEU A 76 -0.38 -8.17 38.94
N ALA A 77 -0.28 -6.85 38.88
CA ALA A 77 -0.99 -6.05 37.88
C ALA A 77 -0.50 -6.33 36.46
N ARG A 78 0.81 -6.52 36.25
CA ARG A 78 1.39 -6.90 34.96
C ARG A 78 0.84 -8.25 34.49
N LYS A 79 0.78 -9.25 35.39
CA LYS A 79 0.14 -10.55 35.08
C LYS A 79 -1.33 -10.40 34.70
N ALA A 80 -2.07 -9.52 35.38
CA ALA A 80 -3.43 -9.22 34.98
C ALA A 80 -3.52 -8.60 33.57
N VAL A 81 -2.56 -7.74 33.19
CA VAL A 81 -2.48 -7.18 31.82
C VAL A 81 -2.15 -8.26 30.78
N ASP A 82 -1.22 -9.17 31.09
CA ASP A 82 -0.90 -10.33 30.22
C ASP A 82 -2.15 -11.19 29.95
N GLU A 83 -3.00 -11.37 30.96
CA GLU A 83 -4.30 -12.05 30.87
C GLU A 83 -5.42 -11.19 30.25
N LYS A 84 -5.10 -9.99 29.75
CA LYS A 84 -6.04 -9.00 29.18
C LYS A 84 -7.08 -8.46 30.18
N GLN A 85 -6.86 -8.61 31.49
CA GLN A 85 -7.70 -8.10 32.58
C GLN A 85 -7.30 -6.66 32.97
N HIS A 86 -7.37 -5.73 32.02
CA HIS A 86 -6.93 -4.34 32.23
C HIS A 86 -7.64 -3.63 33.39
N ALA A 87 -8.94 -3.90 33.61
CA ALA A 87 -9.70 -3.27 34.71
C ALA A 87 -9.20 -3.72 36.10
N ARG A 88 -8.72 -4.97 36.20
CA ARG A 88 -8.10 -5.49 37.42
C ARG A 88 -6.76 -4.82 37.66
N ALA A 89 -5.95 -4.67 36.62
CA ALA A 89 -4.67 -3.96 36.71
C ALA A 89 -4.84 -2.50 37.14
N GLU A 90 -5.83 -1.78 36.59
CA GLU A 90 -6.17 -0.42 37.01
C GLU A 90 -6.54 -0.35 38.50
N HIS A 91 -7.36 -1.29 38.98
CA HIS A 91 -7.76 -1.35 40.38
C HIS A 91 -6.59 -1.62 41.33
N LEU A 92 -5.71 -2.56 40.98
CA LEU A 92 -4.54 -2.92 41.78
C LEU A 92 -3.54 -1.77 41.90
N LEU A 93 -3.37 -0.97 40.84
CA LEU A 93 -2.38 0.11 40.78
C LEU A 93 -2.92 1.48 41.22
N ARG A 94 -4.12 1.55 41.79
CA ARG A 94 -4.77 2.83 42.14
C ARG A 94 -3.94 3.70 43.09
N ASP A 95 -3.24 3.08 44.04
CA ASP A 95 -2.47 3.74 45.09
C ASP A 95 -0.96 3.84 44.77
N ALA A 96 -0.54 3.22 43.66
CA ALA A 96 0.86 3.16 43.24
C ALA A 96 1.36 4.51 42.70
N ARG A 97 2.64 4.81 42.95
CA ARG A 97 3.28 6.12 42.67
C ARG A 97 4.50 6.02 41.76
N SER A 98 5.08 4.84 41.60
CA SER A 98 6.18 4.58 40.67
C SER A 98 5.76 4.91 39.24
N ASP A 99 6.65 5.51 38.45
CA ASP A 99 6.38 5.91 37.06
C ASP A 99 5.91 4.72 36.21
N LYS A 100 6.47 3.52 36.44
CA LYS A 100 6.06 2.28 35.77
C LYS A 100 4.62 1.88 36.12
N ALA A 101 4.25 2.01 37.39
CA ALA A 101 2.91 1.69 37.86
C ALA A 101 1.88 2.72 37.38
N VAL A 102 2.24 4.02 37.41
CA VAL A 102 1.44 5.10 36.86
C VAL A 102 1.20 4.85 35.37
N PHE A 103 2.25 4.55 34.60
CA PHE A 103 2.16 4.22 33.18
C PHE A 103 1.18 3.07 32.95
N LEU A 104 1.39 1.92 33.62
CA LEU A 104 0.60 0.72 33.39
C LEU A 104 -0.88 0.92 33.78
N ARG A 105 -1.14 1.70 34.82
CA ARG A 105 -2.49 2.12 35.22
C ARG A 105 -3.14 2.99 34.16
N THR A 106 -2.50 4.09 33.76
CA THR A 106 -3.05 5.02 32.76
C THR A 106 -3.26 4.35 31.41
N TYR A 107 -2.31 3.50 30.99
CA TYR A 107 -2.41 2.75 29.75
C TYR A 107 -3.52 1.69 29.81
N SER A 108 -3.68 0.98 30.93
CA SER A 108 -4.80 0.04 31.11
C SER A 108 -6.14 0.75 31.05
N ARG A 109 -6.28 1.90 31.71
CA ARG A 109 -7.49 2.74 31.67
C ARG A 109 -7.78 3.22 30.24
N TYR A 110 -6.76 3.66 29.51
CA TYR A 110 -6.86 4.00 28.09
C TYR A 110 -7.40 2.83 27.27
N ILE A 111 -6.79 1.64 27.35
CA ILE A 111 -7.21 0.47 26.57
C ILE A 111 -8.66 0.06 26.87
N ILE A 112 -9.12 0.14 28.12
CA ILE A 112 -10.51 -0.14 28.48
C ILE A 112 -11.44 0.86 27.79
N SER A 113 -11.13 2.15 27.93
CA SER A 113 -11.94 3.23 27.38
C SER A 113 -11.99 3.21 25.84
N GLU A 114 -10.86 2.90 25.19
CA GLU A 114 -10.76 2.82 23.73
C GLU A 114 -11.54 1.62 23.19
N LYS A 115 -11.42 0.45 23.84
CA LYS A 115 -12.20 -0.74 23.47
C LYS A 115 -13.70 -0.49 23.62
N LYS A 116 -14.12 0.27 24.63
CA LYS A 116 -15.52 0.65 24.81
C LYS A 116 -15.98 1.61 23.71
N ALA A 117 -15.23 2.69 23.48
CA ALA A 117 -15.53 3.67 22.44
C ALA A 117 -15.65 3.02 21.05
N LEU A 118 -14.74 2.09 20.73
CA LEU A 118 -14.77 1.36 19.46
C LEU A 118 -16.00 0.45 19.32
N ARG A 119 -16.39 -0.27 20.39
CA ARG A 119 -17.61 -1.11 20.38
C ARG A 119 -18.87 -0.26 20.22
N ASP A 120 -18.99 0.83 20.97
CA ASP A 120 -20.13 1.74 20.92
C ASP A 120 -20.22 2.39 19.54
N TRP A 121 -19.07 2.73 18.94
CA TRP A 121 -18.98 3.24 17.57
C TRP A 121 -19.45 2.21 16.54
N HIS A 122 -19.00 0.96 16.62
CA HIS A 122 -19.43 -0.11 15.71
C HIS A 122 -20.90 -0.49 15.86
N ALA A 123 -21.48 -0.35 17.06
CA ALA A 123 -22.90 -0.56 17.26
C ALA A 123 -23.78 0.43 16.46
N LEU A 124 -23.19 1.54 16.01
CA LEU A 124 -23.84 2.55 15.18
C LEU A 124 -23.58 2.37 13.67
N ASP A 125 -22.87 1.31 13.24
CA ASP A 125 -22.59 1.03 11.82
C ASP A 125 -23.87 1.11 10.97
N GLY A 126 -23.87 1.97 9.95
CA GLY A 126 -25.02 2.17 9.04
C GLY A 126 -26.10 3.14 9.53
N SER A 127 -25.93 3.72 10.72
CA SER A 127 -26.76 4.81 11.23
C SER A 127 -26.28 6.17 10.76
N ARG A 128 -27.22 7.08 10.47
CA ARG A 128 -26.92 8.50 10.16
C ARG A 128 -26.22 9.24 11.32
N HIS A 129 -26.27 8.68 12.53
CA HIS A 129 -25.72 9.29 13.74
C HIS A 129 -24.34 8.76 14.14
N GLN A 130 -23.74 7.85 13.36
CA GLN A 130 -22.39 7.39 13.62
C GLN A 130 -21.40 8.55 13.40
N PRO A 131 -20.59 8.95 14.40
CA PRO A 131 -19.54 9.95 14.19
C PRO A 131 -18.48 9.39 13.23
N PRO A 132 -17.68 10.22 12.55
CA PRO A 132 -16.70 9.75 11.57
C PRO A 132 -15.59 8.89 12.19
N THR A 133 -15.25 9.12 13.46
CA THR A 133 -14.26 8.37 14.21
C THR A 133 -14.79 8.00 15.59
N PRO A 134 -14.30 6.92 16.21
CA PRO A 134 -14.64 6.58 17.58
C PRO A 134 -14.12 7.67 18.53
N VAL A 135 -15.02 8.28 19.29
CA VAL A 135 -14.69 9.32 20.27
C VAL A 135 -14.62 8.71 21.66
N ASN A 136 -13.45 8.77 22.27
CA ASN A 136 -13.25 8.30 23.63
C ASN A 136 -13.42 9.47 24.63
N PRO A 137 -14.48 9.48 25.46
CA PRO A 137 -14.79 10.60 26.34
C PRO A 137 -13.77 10.77 27.49
N LEU A 138 -12.99 9.74 27.81
CA LEU A 138 -12.03 9.76 28.91
C LEU A 138 -10.66 10.33 28.51
N LEU A 139 -10.43 10.64 27.23
CA LEU A 139 -9.13 11.13 26.75
C LEU A 139 -8.68 12.42 27.43
N THR A 140 -9.60 13.35 27.70
CA THR A 140 -9.27 14.64 28.35
C THR A 140 -8.79 14.43 29.80
N GLU A 141 -9.44 13.53 30.54
CA GLU A 141 -9.05 13.19 31.91
C GLU A 141 -7.70 12.45 31.93
N LEU A 142 -7.51 11.51 30.99
CA LEU A 142 -6.25 10.79 30.83
C LEU A 142 -5.10 11.75 30.50
N TYR A 143 -5.32 12.71 29.61
CA TYR A 143 -4.34 13.75 29.29
C TYR A 143 -3.96 14.59 30.50
N GLN A 144 -4.95 15.06 31.28
CA GLN A 144 -4.69 15.84 32.52
C GLN A 144 -3.83 15.05 33.52
N SER A 145 -3.97 13.73 33.58
CA SER A 145 -3.17 12.89 34.48
C SER A 145 -1.68 12.81 34.12
N VAL A 146 -1.31 13.12 32.88
CA VAL A 146 0.08 13.05 32.38
C VAL A 146 0.62 14.40 31.87
N GLU A 147 -0.09 15.49 32.12
CA GLU A 147 0.20 16.81 31.52
C GLU A 147 1.61 17.34 31.87
N PHE A 148 2.01 17.19 33.14
CA PHE A 148 3.25 17.76 33.69
C PHE A 148 4.40 16.74 33.82
N VAL A 149 4.29 15.59 33.16
CA VAL A 149 5.27 14.51 33.32
C VAL A 149 6.48 14.70 32.39
N VAL A 150 7.66 14.38 32.92
CA VAL A 150 8.96 14.46 32.21
C VAL A 150 9.56 13.08 31.92
N GLU A 151 8.99 12.00 32.48
CA GLU A 151 9.46 10.64 32.23
C GLU A 151 9.17 10.20 30.78
N PRO A 152 10.11 9.55 30.06
CA PRO A 152 10.01 9.36 28.61
C PRO A 152 8.83 8.49 28.14
N TRP A 153 8.43 7.50 28.93
CA TRP A 153 7.30 6.61 28.62
C TRP A 153 5.96 7.32 28.87
N LEU A 154 5.88 8.14 29.92
CA LEU A 154 4.72 8.96 30.22
C LEU A 154 4.59 10.13 29.22
N MET A 155 5.69 10.68 28.71
CA MET A 155 5.68 11.60 27.56
C MET A 155 5.12 10.94 26.30
N PHE A 156 5.47 9.66 26.05
CA PHE A 156 4.87 8.88 24.97
C PHE A 156 3.34 8.73 25.15
N LEU A 157 2.84 8.42 26.35
CA LEU A 157 1.39 8.37 26.61
C LEU A 157 0.72 9.73 26.42
N LYS A 158 1.34 10.81 26.90
CA LYS A 158 0.86 12.18 26.70
C LYS A 158 0.70 12.48 25.21
N ALA A 159 1.71 12.14 24.41
CA ALA A 159 1.66 12.31 22.97
C ALA A 159 0.57 11.46 22.32
N LEU A 160 0.38 10.20 22.75
CA LEU A 160 -0.68 9.33 22.28
C LEU A 160 -2.07 9.95 22.55
N PHE A 161 -2.29 10.53 23.74
CA PHE A 161 -3.55 11.19 24.07
C PHE A 161 -3.76 12.47 23.25
N LEU A 162 -2.71 13.28 23.05
CA LEU A 162 -2.77 14.46 22.19
C LEU A 162 -3.11 14.09 20.73
N PHE A 163 -2.52 13.02 20.22
CA PHE A 163 -2.83 12.50 18.88
C PHE A 163 -4.30 12.07 18.76
N ARG A 164 -4.82 11.31 19.73
CA ARG A 164 -6.24 10.91 19.75
C ARG A 164 -7.20 12.09 19.94
N LEU A 165 -6.75 13.19 20.53
CA LEU A 165 -7.48 14.46 20.64
C LEU A 165 -7.33 15.35 19.39
N ALA A 166 -6.71 14.86 18.30
CA ALA A 166 -6.44 15.59 17.07
C ALA A 166 -5.55 16.85 17.25
N ARG A 167 -4.73 16.90 18.31
CA ARG A 167 -3.72 17.95 18.57
C ARG A 167 -2.35 17.51 18.03
N HIS A 168 -2.25 17.32 16.71
CA HIS A 168 -1.11 16.68 16.06
C HIS A 168 0.24 17.40 16.29
N ASN A 169 0.29 18.73 16.20
CA ASN A 169 1.55 19.48 16.37
C ASN A 169 2.13 19.31 17.78
N GLU A 170 1.29 19.41 18.81
CA GLU A 170 1.72 19.22 20.20
C GLU A 170 2.10 17.76 20.48
N ALA A 171 1.43 16.81 19.81
CA ALA A 171 1.79 15.40 19.88
C ALA A 171 3.20 15.18 19.31
N ILE A 172 3.52 15.75 18.14
CA ILE A 172 4.84 15.68 17.51
C ILE A 172 5.91 16.21 18.46
N ASP A 173 5.72 17.39 19.04
CA ASP A 173 6.68 17.98 19.99
C ASP A 173 6.94 17.06 21.20
N CYS A 174 5.87 16.49 21.78
CA CYS A 174 5.98 15.56 22.91
C CYS A 174 6.66 14.23 22.53
N VAL A 175 6.36 13.69 21.34
CA VAL A 175 7.02 12.47 20.84
C VAL A 175 8.51 12.72 20.61
N LEU A 176 8.88 13.86 20.02
CA LEU A 176 10.28 14.20 19.78
C LEU A 176 11.06 14.29 21.10
N LEU A 177 10.48 14.88 22.15
CA LEU A 177 11.08 14.89 23.49
C LEU A 177 11.25 13.48 24.07
N SER A 178 10.26 12.61 23.90
CA SER A 178 10.34 11.20 24.31
C SER A 178 11.45 10.46 23.55
N ILE A 179 11.57 10.66 22.23
CA ILE A 179 12.61 10.06 21.38
C ILE A 179 14.00 10.55 21.78
N ILE A 180 14.18 11.84 22.08
CA ILE A 180 15.46 12.39 22.53
C ILE A 180 15.91 11.72 23.83
N ALA A 181 14.98 11.44 24.74
CA ALA A 181 15.30 10.81 26.02
C ALA A 181 15.44 9.28 25.93
N LEU A 182 14.67 8.63 25.05
CA LEU A 182 14.67 7.18 24.87
C LEU A 182 14.57 6.79 23.39
N PRO A 183 15.68 6.87 22.61
CA PRO A 183 15.64 6.71 21.16
C PRO A 183 15.08 5.35 20.73
N TRP A 184 15.48 4.25 21.37
CA TRP A 184 15.12 2.90 20.95
C TRP A 184 13.67 2.49 21.26
N ASN A 185 12.84 3.38 21.79
CA ASN A 185 11.41 3.13 21.92
C ASN A 185 10.69 3.25 20.57
N TRP A 186 10.59 2.15 19.83
CA TRP A 186 9.91 2.12 18.52
C TRP A 186 8.44 2.57 18.56
N SER A 187 7.74 2.42 19.69
CA SER A 187 6.35 2.88 19.79
C SER A 187 6.21 4.40 19.63
N ALA A 188 7.21 5.17 20.06
CA ALA A 188 7.26 6.61 19.85
C ALA A 188 7.45 6.94 18.37
N TRP A 189 8.33 6.21 17.68
CA TRP A 189 8.55 6.38 16.23
C TRP A 189 7.33 6.02 15.40
N THR A 190 6.61 4.94 15.75
CA THR A 190 5.37 4.59 15.05
C THR A 190 4.31 5.68 15.24
N LEU A 191 4.17 6.23 16.45
CA LEU A 191 3.24 7.33 16.72
C LEU A 191 3.65 8.62 15.97
N LEU A 192 4.95 8.92 15.88
CA LEU A 192 5.44 10.02 15.05
C LEU A 192 5.05 9.83 13.59
N GLY A 193 5.22 8.61 13.07
CA GLY A 193 4.85 8.25 11.72
C GLY A 193 3.34 8.39 11.44
N GLU A 194 2.49 8.03 12.41
CA GLU A 194 1.04 8.24 12.32
C GLU A 194 0.65 9.73 12.27
N CYS A 195 1.45 10.63 12.85
CA CYS A 195 1.22 12.07 12.78
C CYS A 195 1.62 12.68 11.42
N ILE A 196 2.44 11.98 10.63
CA ILE A 196 2.99 12.49 9.38
C ILE A 196 2.13 12.01 8.21
N HIS A 197 1.70 12.96 7.37
CA HIS A 197 0.72 12.69 6.32
C HIS A 197 1.27 12.81 4.90
N ASP A 198 2.38 13.51 4.74
CA ASP A 198 2.94 13.93 3.46
C ASP A 198 4.47 13.95 3.51
N ALA A 199 5.10 13.87 2.34
CA ALA A 199 6.56 13.83 2.24
C ALA A 199 7.20 15.15 2.73
N GLN A 200 6.51 16.29 2.59
CA GLN A 200 7.04 17.59 3.03
C GLN A 200 7.06 17.69 4.56
N SER A 201 5.98 17.30 5.24
CA SER A 201 5.98 17.22 6.70
C SER A 201 7.04 16.24 7.20
N LEU A 202 7.23 15.09 6.54
CA LEU A 202 8.31 14.16 6.88
C LEU A 202 9.68 14.86 6.85
N THR A 203 10.04 15.55 5.76
CA THR A 203 11.33 16.26 5.68
C THR A 203 11.50 17.24 6.83
N SER A 204 10.48 18.05 7.13
CA SER A 204 10.53 19.02 8.22
C SER A 204 10.67 18.37 9.61
N THR A 205 9.99 17.25 9.86
CA THR A 205 10.10 16.54 11.14
C THR A 205 11.46 15.87 11.30
N VAL A 206 12.02 15.34 10.22
CA VAL A 206 13.33 14.66 10.23
C VAL A 206 14.46 15.67 10.52
N GLU A 207 14.33 16.92 10.08
CA GLU A 207 15.26 18.00 10.42
C GLU A 207 15.24 18.38 11.91
N GLN A 208 14.12 18.14 12.60
CA GLN A 208 13.98 18.39 14.05
C GLN A 208 14.54 17.25 14.90
N ILE A 209 14.76 16.08 14.31
CA ILE A 209 15.30 14.91 15.00
C ILE A 209 16.80 15.15 15.24
N MET A 210 17.21 15.15 16.51
CA MET A 210 18.60 15.39 16.94
C MET A 210 19.55 14.20 16.69
N LEU A 211 19.21 13.30 15.76
CA LEU A 211 20.05 12.17 15.36
C LEU A 211 20.74 12.50 14.02
N ALA A 212 21.93 11.94 13.81
CA ALA A 212 22.61 12.05 12.52
C ALA A 212 21.86 11.24 11.46
N ALA A 213 21.78 11.74 10.22
CA ALA A 213 21.14 11.02 9.11
C ALA A 213 21.72 9.62 8.82
N SER A 214 22.96 9.37 9.25
CA SER A 214 23.63 8.06 9.17
C SER A 214 23.26 7.11 10.33
N HIS A 215 22.54 7.57 11.33
CA HIS A 215 22.15 6.79 12.50
C HIS A 215 21.13 5.71 12.08
N PRO A 216 21.32 4.44 12.50
CA PRO A 216 20.51 3.32 12.00
C PRO A 216 19.02 3.50 12.27
N LEU A 217 18.66 4.03 13.44
CA LEU A 217 17.26 4.26 13.82
C LEU A 217 16.55 5.29 12.94
N GLN A 218 17.25 6.35 12.54
CA GLN A 218 16.70 7.37 11.64
C GLN A 218 16.52 6.78 10.23
N GLN A 219 17.48 5.98 9.76
CA GLN A 219 17.34 5.26 8.48
C GLN A 219 16.16 4.26 8.52
N MET A 220 16.00 3.51 9.61
CA MET A 220 14.85 2.61 9.80
C MET A 220 13.52 3.38 9.75
N PHE A 221 13.44 4.52 10.44
CA PHE A 221 12.25 5.36 10.41
C PHE A 221 11.97 5.92 9.02
N MET A 222 12.99 6.40 8.31
CA MET A 222 12.85 6.90 6.93
C MET A 222 12.32 5.84 5.99
N VAL A 223 12.91 4.64 5.99
CA VAL A 223 12.45 3.51 5.18
C VAL A 223 11.01 3.13 5.53
N HIS A 224 10.69 3.03 6.82
CA HIS A 224 9.34 2.72 7.27
C HIS A 224 8.32 3.74 6.77
N MET A 225 8.64 5.04 6.87
CA MET A 225 7.76 6.12 6.40
C MET A 225 7.61 6.14 4.89
N MET A 226 8.69 5.95 4.13
CA MET A 226 8.64 5.88 2.67
C MET A 226 7.81 4.70 2.17
N ASN A 227 7.91 3.55 2.83
CA ASN A 227 7.04 2.40 2.57
C ASN A 227 5.57 2.73 2.81
N ASN A 228 5.24 3.38 3.95
CA ASN A 228 3.86 3.75 4.29
C ASN A 228 3.28 4.85 3.37
N LEU A 229 4.12 5.75 2.86
CA LEU A 229 3.73 6.79 1.89
C LEU A 229 3.73 6.26 0.45
N HIS A 230 4.24 5.05 0.22
CA HIS A 230 4.46 4.47 -1.09
C HIS A 230 5.26 5.37 -2.05
N THR A 231 6.27 6.07 -1.53
CA THR A 231 7.17 6.97 -2.29
C THR A 231 8.60 6.45 -2.31
N THR A 232 8.77 5.13 -2.26
CA THR A 232 10.09 4.48 -2.21
C THR A 232 10.87 4.64 -3.51
N SER A 233 12.17 4.87 -3.39
CA SER A 233 13.15 4.99 -4.45
C SER A 233 14.30 3.99 -4.24
N SER A 234 15.28 4.01 -5.14
CA SER A 234 16.51 3.21 -4.97
C SER A 234 17.31 3.60 -3.73
N ALA A 235 17.16 4.84 -3.23
CA ALA A 235 17.87 5.30 -2.04
C ALA A 235 17.45 4.54 -0.77
N GLU A 236 16.15 4.25 -0.61
CA GLU A 236 15.64 3.47 0.52
C GLU A 236 16.17 2.04 0.48
N LEU A 237 16.29 1.46 -0.72
CA LEU A 237 16.89 0.13 -0.89
C LEU A 237 18.35 0.13 -0.43
N GLU A 238 19.15 1.13 -0.82
CA GLU A 238 20.54 1.28 -0.37
C GLU A 238 20.65 1.47 1.15
N MET A 239 19.72 2.22 1.76
CA MET A 239 19.66 2.39 3.21
C MET A 239 19.40 1.05 3.91
N VAL A 240 18.41 0.27 3.44
CA VAL A 240 18.12 -1.04 4.04
C VAL A 240 19.27 -2.03 3.82
N ASP A 241 19.87 -2.04 2.63
CA ASP A 241 21.02 -2.89 2.33
C ASP A 241 22.21 -2.57 3.25
N ARG A 242 22.45 -1.28 3.54
CA ARG A 242 23.44 -0.85 4.54
C ARG A 242 23.11 -1.42 5.93
N LEU A 243 21.85 -1.32 6.38
CA LEU A 243 21.42 -1.82 7.69
C LEU A 243 21.51 -3.35 7.82
N LEU A 244 21.46 -4.07 6.70
CA LEU A 244 21.63 -5.53 6.62
C LEU A 244 23.09 -5.97 6.45
N THR A 245 24.05 -5.03 6.38
CA THR A 245 25.47 -5.41 6.37
C THR A 245 25.90 -6.04 7.71
N PRO A 246 26.98 -6.83 7.74
CA PRO A 246 27.49 -7.47 8.97
C PRO A 246 27.86 -6.50 10.10
N GLN A 247 28.00 -5.21 9.80
CA GLN A 247 28.34 -4.17 10.76
C GLN A 247 27.12 -3.68 11.56
N PHE A 248 25.91 -3.97 11.10
CA PHE A 248 24.64 -3.55 11.69
C PHE A 248 23.78 -4.76 12.11
N PHE A 249 22.69 -5.05 11.38
CA PHE A 249 21.66 -6.01 11.77
C PHE A 249 21.41 -7.06 10.67
N PRO A 250 22.43 -7.85 10.29
CA PRO A 250 22.37 -8.73 9.11
C PRO A 250 21.31 -9.83 9.18
N ARG A 251 20.84 -10.21 10.38
CA ARG A 251 19.85 -11.28 10.57
C ARG A 251 18.48 -10.76 11.01
N SER A 252 18.23 -9.46 10.94
CA SER A 252 16.95 -8.90 11.38
C SER A 252 15.86 -9.20 10.37
N LEU A 253 14.95 -10.10 10.73
CA LEU A 253 13.82 -10.49 9.89
C LEU A 253 12.89 -9.30 9.57
N TRP A 254 12.77 -8.36 10.51
CA TRP A 254 11.98 -7.14 10.31
C TRP A 254 12.59 -6.23 9.23
N LEU A 255 13.91 -6.01 9.25
CA LEU A 255 14.60 -5.25 8.19
C LEU A 255 14.50 -5.96 6.84
N MET A 256 14.62 -7.29 6.84
CA MET A 256 14.45 -8.11 5.65
C MET A 256 13.02 -7.97 5.07
N GLY A 257 12.00 -7.92 5.92
CA GLY A 257 10.61 -7.67 5.52
C GLY A 257 10.43 -6.26 4.92
N MET A 258 11.01 -5.23 5.55
CA MET A 258 11.01 -3.88 4.99
C MET A 258 11.72 -3.81 3.63
N ARG A 259 12.86 -4.52 3.47
CA ARG A 259 13.56 -4.63 2.19
C ARG A 259 12.66 -5.23 1.12
N ALA A 260 11.97 -6.32 1.44
CA ALA A 260 11.06 -6.98 0.51
C ALA A 260 9.89 -6.07 0.10
N ASN A 261 9.37 -5.25 1.02
CA ASN A 261 8.34 -4.26 0.70
C ASN A 261 8.87 -3.14 -0.21
N VAL A 262 10.09 -2.65 0.02
CA VAL A 262 10.75 -1.68 -0.89
C VAL A 262 10.92 -2.29 -2.29
N LEU A 263 11.41 -3.53 -2.38
CA LEU A 263 11.58 -4.23 -3.66
C LEU A 263 10.24 -4.45 -4.38
N PHE A 264 9.17 -4.74 -3.63
CA PHE A 264 7.82 -4.84 -4.19
C PHE A 264 7.36 -3.52 -4.79
N HIS A 265 7.57 -2.40 -4.10
CA HIS A 265 7.24 -1.07 -4.63
C HIS A 265 8.10 -0.64 -5.82
N LEU A 266 9.35 -1.13 -5.91
CA LEU A 266 10.23 -0.97 -7.08
C LEU A 266 9.94 -1.96 -8.21
N HIS A 267 8.87 -2.76 -8.11
CA HIS A 267 8.48 -3.81 -9.07
C HIS A 267 9.56 -4.89 -9.30
N ALA A 268 10.52 -5.03 -8.39
CA ALA A 268 11.55 -6.06 -8.41
C ALA A 268 11.04 -7.35 -7.75
N TYR A 269 9.94 -7.90 -8.26
CA TYR A 269 9.17 -8.94 -7.59
C TYR A 269 9.94 -10.24 -7.32
N GLN A 270 10.82 -10.66 -8.24
CA GLN A 270 11.65 -11.86 -8.05
C GLN A 270 12.61 -11.70 -6.86
N GLN A 271 13.27 -10.55 -6.74
CA GLN A 271 14.16 -10.28 -5.60
C GLN A 271 13.39 -10.18 -4.28
N ALA A 272 12.16 -9.65 -4.32
CA ALA A 272 11.29 -9.59 -3.15
C ALA A 272 10.86 -11.00 -2.71
N GLU A 273 10.54 -11.89 -3.67
CA GLU A 273 10.23 -13.29 -3.41
C GLU A 273 11.43 -14.04 -2.81
N ASP A 274 12.63 -13.91 -3.40
CA ASP A 274 13.85 -14.51 -2.87
C ASP A 274 14.12 -14.04 -1.43
N GLN A 275 13.92 -12.74 -1.16
CA GLN A 275 14.06 -12.19 0.18
C GLN A 275 13.10 -12.86 1.17
N PHE A 276 11.84 -13.07 0.80
CA PHE A 276 10.88 -13.77 1.66
C PHE A 276 11.18 -15.26 1.82
N ASP A 277 11.69 -15.93 0.78
CA ASP A 277 12.15 -17.31 0.89
C ASP A 277 13.28 -17.41 1.95
N THR A 278 14.18 -16.42 2.02
CA THR A 278 15.20 -16.37 3.09
C THR A 278 14.59 -16.12 4.48
N ILE A 279 13.57 -15.26 4.61
CA ILE A 279 12.87 -15.02 5.88
C ILE A 279 12.21 -16.30 6.37
N MET A 280 11.46 -16.98 5.49
CA MET A 280 10.76 -18.23 5.80
C MET A 280 11.70 -19.40 6.10
N ALA A 281 12.90 -19.41 5.51
CA ALA A 281 13.93 -20.39 5.86
C ALA A 281 14.50 -20.20 7.28
N ILE A 282 14.57 -18.95 7.76
CA ILE A 282 15.06 -18.63 9.11
C ILE A 282 13.97 -18.82 10.16
N ASP A 283 12.73 -18.40 9.85
CA ASP A 283 11.57 -18.53 10.74
C ASP A 283 10.31 -18.95 9.95
N PRO A 284 10.06 -20.26 9.80
CA PRO A 284 8.92 -20.77 9.05
C PRO A 284 7.55 -20.42 9.64
N TYR A 285 7.49 -20.02 10.92
CA TYR A 285 6.24 -19.76 11.63
C TYR A 285 5.95 -18.26 11.77
N ARG A 286 6.75 -17.40 11.15
CA ARG A 286 6.53 -15.95 11.14
C ARG A 286 5.25 -15.62 10.38
N ILE A 287 4.33 -14.96 11.08
CA ILE A 287 3.04 -14.48 10.51
C ILE A 287 3.12 -12.99 10.17
N ASP A 288 4.10 -12.28 10.71
CA ASP A 288 4.29 -10.86 10.38
C ASP A 288 4.67 -10.72 8.90
N ASP A 289 4.17 -9.66 8.27
CA ASP A 289 4.43 -9.32 6.86
C ASP A 289 3.88 -10.35 5.85
N LEU A 290 3.01 -11.27 6.29
CA LEU A 290 2.37 -12.29 5.44
C LEU A 290 1.45 -11.67 4.37
N ASP A 291 0.87 -10.51 4.67
CA ASP A 291 0.13 -9.67 3.74
C ASP A 291 1.00 -9.14 2.60
N VAL A 292 2.23 -8.67 2.91
CA VAL A 292 3.22 -8.25 1.90
C VAL A 292 3.64 -9.43 1.03
N LEU A 293 3.94 -10.59 1.64
CA LEU A 293 4.26 -11.81 0.90
C LEU A 293 3.11 -12.25 0.00
N ALA A 294 1.87 -12.22 0.49
CA ALA A 294 0.69 -12.54 -0.31
C ALA A 294 0.57 -11.61 -1.52
N ASN A 295 0.82 -10.30 -1.36
CA ASN A 295 0.79 -9.34 -2.45
C ASN A 295 1.89 -9.59 -3.49
N ILE A 296 3.11 -9.95 -3.06
CA ILE A 296 4.21 -10.29 -3.97
C ILE A 296 3.86 -11.54 -4.78
N LEU A 297 3.44 -12.62 -4.12
CA LEU A 297 3.08 -13.87 -4.80
C LEU A 297 1.87 -13.70 -5.73
N TYR A 298 0.93 -12.83 -5.37
CA TYR A 298 -0.20 -12.46 -6.22
C TYR A 298 0.29 -11.70 -7.47
N ALA A 299 1.19 -10.71 -7.31
CA ALA A 299 1.75 -9.95 -8.43
C ALA A 299 2.63 -10.78 -9.37
N VAL A 300 3.35 -11.79 -8.84
CA VAL A 300 4.13 -12.75 -9.63
C VAL A 300 3.23 -13.84 -10.26
N GLU A 301 1.96 -13.91 -9.86
CA GLU A 301 0.99 -14.95 -10.23
C GLU A 301 1.45 -16.38 -9.86
N ASN A 302 2.27 -16.52 -8.81
CA ASN A 302 2.78 -17.83 -8.37
C ASN A 302 1.73 -18.61 -7.56
N LYS A 303 0.81 -19.25 -8.29
CA LYS A 303 -0.32 -20.02 -7.74
C LYS A 303 0.12 -21.18 -6.83
N GLU A 304 1.25 -21.81 -7.13
CA GLU A 304 1.73 -22.98 -6.41
C GLU A 304 2.21 -22.60 -5.01
N LYS A 305 3.18 -21.66 -4.92
CA LYS A 305 3.71 -21.20 -3.62
C LYS A 305 2.61 -20.58 -2.77
N LEU A 306 1.75 -19.75 -3.37
CA LEU A 306 0.64 -19.12 -2.66
C LEU A 306 -0.32 -20.17 -2.05
N SER A 307 -0.59 -21.26 -2.78
CA SER A 307 -1.44 -22.35 -2.29
C SER A 307 -0.81 -23.15 -1.15
N ALA A 308 0.48 -23.47 -1.24
CA ALA A 308 1.21 -24.18 -0.21
C ALA A 308 1.27 -23.36 1.09
N LEU A 309 1.58 -22.07 0.97
CA LEU A 309 1.62 -21.12 2.07
C LEU A 309 0.25 -20.99 2.75
N ALA A 310 -0.81 -20.82 1.96
CA ALA A 310 -2.18 -20.71 2.46
C ALA A 310 -2.62 -21.96 3.24
N GLN A 311 -2.29 -23.16 2.74
CA GLN A 311 -2.62 -24.41 3.43
C GLN A 311 -1.83 -24.57 4.73
N PHE A 312 -0.54 -24.20 4.73
CA PHE A 312 0.32 -24.27 5.91
C PHE A 312 -0.20 -23.38 7.05
N PHE A 313 -0.47 -22.10 6.78
CA PHE A 313 -0.94 -21.17 7.81
C PHE A 313 -2.39 -21.39 8.22
N LEU A 314 -3.24 -21.94 7.34
CA LEU A 314 -4.61 -22.32 7.70
C LEU A 314 -4.65 -23.36 8.82
N VAL A 315 -3.70 -24.31 8.83
CA VAL A 315 -3.60 -25.34 9.88
C VAL A 315 -3.04 -24.76 11.18
N LEU A 316 -2.09 -23.83 11.08
CA LEU A 316 -1.44 -23.22 12.25
C LEU A 316 -2.35 -22.24 13.00
N ASN A 317 -2.87 -21.23 12.30
CA ASN A 317 -3.57 -20.10 12.92
C ASN A 317 -4.67 -19.55 12.01
N LYS A 318 -5.84 -20.20 12.02
CA LYS A 318 -7.00 -19.79 11.22
C LYS A 318 -7.61 -18.43 11.62
N ASP A 319 -7.49 -18.05 12.90
CA ASP A 319 -8.17 -16.88 13.48
C ASP A 319 -7.31 -15.62 13.47
N ARG A 320 -6.37 -15.52 12.52
CA ARG A 320 -5.52 -14.36 12.32
C ARG A 320 -5.95 -13.58 11.06
N PRO A 321 -6.03 -12.25 11.11
CA PRO A 321 -6.43 -11.43 9.97
C PRO A 321 -5.45 -11.59 8.79
N GLU A 322 -4.15 -11.69 9.05
CA GLU A 322 -3.10 -11.84 8.03
C GLU A 322 -3.25 -13.17 7.27
N VAL A 323 -3.60 -14.25 7.98
CA VAL A 323 -3.85 -15.57 7.39
C VAL A 323 -5.15 -15.57 6.56
N CYS A 324 -6.19 -14.90 7.05
CA CYS A 324 -7.44 -14.74 6.29
C CYS A 324 -7.21 -13.89 5.03
N TYR A 325 -6.37 -12.85 5.10
CA TYR A 325 -5.97 -12.05 3.96
C TYR A 325 -5.24 -12.90 2.91
N LEU A 326 -4.24 -13.69 3.34
CA LEU A 326 -3.52 -14.62 2.48
C LEU A 326 -4.46 -15.60 1.76
N LEU A 327 -5.42 -16.18 2.49
CA LEU A 327 -6.43 -17.08 1.93
C LEU A 327 -7.33 -16.37 0.91
N GLY A 328 -7.69 -15.11 1.17
CA GLY A 328 -8.42 -14.26 0.23
C GLY A 328 -7.66 -14.10 -1.09
N CYS A 329 -6.37 -13.73 -1.03
CA CYS A 329 -5.51 -13.62 -2.21
C CYS A 329 -5.36 -14.96 -2.95
N HIS A 330 -5.23 -16.07 -2.22
CA HIS A 330 -5.15 -17.41 -2.80
C HIS A 330 -6.40 -17.77 -3.62
N TYR A 331 -7.60 -17.55 -3.07
CA TYR A 331 -8.85 -17.83 -3.76
C TYR A 331 -9.14 -16.85 -4.90
N SER A 332 -8.73 -15.59 -4.75
CA SER A 332 -8.80 -14.56 -5.81
C SER A 332 -7.99 -14.99 -7.03
N LEU A 333 -6.74 -15.43 -6.84
CA LEU A 333 -5.87 -15.91 -7.92
C LEU A 333 -6.38 -17.21 -8.60
N ARG A 334 -7.27 -17.95 -7.93
CA ARG A 334 -8.00 -19.10 -8.47
C ARG A 334 -9.34 -18.75 -9.12
N VAL A 335 -9.69 -17.47 -9.18
CA VAL A 335 -10.97 -16.97 -9.72
C VAL A 335 -12.18 -17.49 -8.93
N GLU A 336 -11.97 -17.87 -7.66
CA GLU A 336 -13.03 -18.28 -6.74
C GLU A 336 -13.50 -17.09 -5.88
N HIS A 337 -14.01 -16.05 -6.55
CA HIS A 337 -14.30 -14.73 -5.95
C HIS A 337 -15.21 -14.81 -4.71
N GLU A 338 -16.26 -15.65 -4.72
CA GLU A 338 -17.16 -15.79 -3.57
C GLU A 338 -16.46 -16.33 -2.31
N LYS A 339 -15.49 -17.23 -2.47
CA LYS A 339 -14.70 -17.73 -1.34
C LYS A 339 -13.69 -16.68 -0.90
N SER A 340 -13.08 -15.97 -1.84
CA SER A 340 -12.18 -14.86 -1.55
C SER A 340 -12.87 -13.80 -0.67
N VAL A 341 -14.06 -13.34 -1.06
CA VAL A 341 -14.89 -12.40 -0.28
C VAL A 341 -15.17 -12.91 1.14
N LYS A 342 -15.46 -14.21 1.32
CA LYS A 342 -15.69 -14.77 2.66
C LYS A 342 -14.46 -14.65 3.57
N PHE A 343 -13.26 -14.88 3.02
CA PHE A 343 -12.02 -14.77 3.79
C PHE A 343 -11.60 -13.32 4.03
N PHE A 344 -11.74 -12.42 3.05
CA PHE A 344 -11.52 -11.00 3.29
C PHE A 344 -12.50 -10.42 4.30
N ARG A 345 -13.78 -10.79 4.24
CA ARG A 345 -14.76 -10.40 5.26
C ARG A 345 -14.34 -10.86 6.65
N ARG A 346 -13.93 -12.13 6.79
CA ARG A 346 -13.41 -12.65 8.06
C ARG A 346 -12.16 -11.89 8.52
N ALA A 347 -11.25 -11.53 7.62
CA ALA A 347 -10.09 -10.71 7.95
C ALA A 347 -10.53 -9.35 8.53
N THR A 348 -11.50 -8.69 7.89
CA THR A 348 -12.05 -7.41 8.38
C THR A 348 -12.86 -7.54 9.67
N GLU A 349 -13.46 -8.69 9.96
CA GLU A 349 -14.13 -8.96 11.23
C GLU A 349 -13.13 -9.14 12.39
N LEU A 350 -11.99 -9.76 12.11
CA LEU A 350 -10.90 -9.95 13.08
C LEU A 350 -10.12 -8.65 13.31
N ASP A 351 -9.84 -7.92 12.24
CA ASP A 351 -9.20 -6.61 12.27
C ASP A 351 -9.86 -5.66 11.28
N ARG A 352 -10.63 -4.72 11.83
CA ARG A 352 -11.36 -3.71 11.06
C ARG A 352 -10.45 -2.60 10.52
N THR A 353 -9.22 -2.50 11.02
CA THR A 353 -8.21 -1.54 10.58
C THR A 353 -7.40 -2.01 9.37
N CYS A 354 -7.58 -3.27 8.95
CA CYS A 354 -6.97 -3.80 7.73
C CYS A 354 -7.65 -3.23 6.47
N PHE A 355 -7.22 -2.04 6.04
CA PHE A 355 -7.76 -1.36 4.85
C PHE A 355 -7.52 -2.17 3.57
N ALA A 356 -6.39 -2.86 3.45
CA ALA A 356 -6.07 -3.67 2.28
C ALA A 356 -7.11 -4.79 2.05
N ALA A 357 -7.59 -5.44 3.12
CA ALA A 357 -8.66 -6.43 3.04
C ALA A 357 -9.99 -5.83 2.55
N TRP A 358 -10.33 -4.62 2.99
CA TRP A 358 -11.51 -3.89 2.50
C TRP A 358 -11.39 -3.55 1.01
N THR A 359 -10.22 -3.09 0.56
CA THR A 359 -9.96 -2.78 -0.85
C THR A 359 -10.05 -4.03 -1.73
N LEU A 360 -9.39 -5.12 -1.37
CA LEU A 360 -9.44 -6.36 -2.13
C LEU A 360 -10.85 -6.96 -2.12
N MET A 361 -11.57 -6.93 -0.99
CA MET A 361 -12.96 -7.36 -0.96
C MET A 361 -13.85 -6.54 -1.92
N GLY A 362 -13.60 -5.23 -2.03
CA GLY A 362 -14.28 -4.38 -3.01
C GLY A 362 -14.01 -4.80 -4.45
N ILE A 363 -12.75 -5.13 -4.78
CA ILE A 363 -12.35 -5.64 -6.10
C ILE A 363 -13.07 -6.96 -6.41
N GLU A 364 -13.06 -7.91 -5.47
CA GLU A 364 -13.76 -9.20 -5.66
C GLU A 364 -15.28 -9.02 -5.86
N TYR A 365 -15.90 -8.04 -5.21
CA TYR A 365 -17.31 -7.72 -5.46
C TYR A 365 -17.56 -7.14 -6.85
N LEU A 366 -16.60 -6.38 -7.43
CA LEU A 366 -16.70 -5.92 -8.81
C LEU A 366 -16.65 -7.09 -9.79
N GLU A 367 -15.78 -8.08 -9.55
CA GLU A 367 -15.70 -9.31 -10.36
C GLU A 367 -16.99 -10.15 -10.28
N ILE A 368 -17.65 -10.17 -9.12
CA ILE A 368 -18.97 -10.81 -8.94
C ILE A 368 -20.11 -9.92 -9.50
N THR A 369 -19.81 -8.76 -10.09
CA THR A 369 -20.77 -7.75 -10.61
C THR A 369 -21.68 -7.11 -9.55
N ASN A 370 -21.32 -7.22 -8.27
CA ASN A 370 -22.05 -6.60 -7.17
C ASN A 370 -21.44 -5.23 -6.82
N ALA A 371 -21.72 -4.23 -7.65
CA ALA A 371 -21.19 -2.89 -7.48
C ALA A 371 -21.61 -2.23 -6.15
N GLN A 372 -22.78 -2.56 -5.59
CA GLN A 372 -23.28 -1.95 -4.34
C GLN A 372 -22.43 -2.37 -3.14
N ALA A 373 -22.17 -3.67 -3.01
CA ALA A 373 -21.29 -4.19 -1.96
C ALA A 373 -19.83 -3.73 -2.15
N ALA A 374 -19.38 -3.57 -3.41
CA ALA A 374 -18.07 -2.99 -3.71
C ALA A 374 -17.95 -1.55 -3.19
N VAL A 375 -18.95 -0.69 -3.44
CA VAL A 375 -18.95 0.70 -2.94
C VAL A 375 -18.87 0.75 -1.41
N GLU A 376 -19.63 -0.09 -0.70
CA GLU A 376 -19.56 -0.13 0.78
C GLU A 376 -18.16 -0.53 1.25
N SER A 377 -17.57 -1.55 0.63
CA SER A 377 -16.25 -2.07 0.99
C SER A 377 -15.16 -1.01 0.76
N PHE A 378 -15.17 -0.35 -0.40
CA PHE A 378 -14.20 0.70 -0.69
C PHE A 378 -14.39 1.96 0.16
N ARG A 379 -15.64 2.33 0.52
CA ARG A 379 -15.87 3.45 1.46
C ARG A 379 -15.23 3.16 2.81
N ARG A 380 -15.41 1.95 3.34
CA ARG A 380 -14.74 1.56 4.60
C ARG A 380 -13.22 1.53 4.47
N ALA A 381 -12.68 1.07 3.33
CA ALA A 381 -11.24 1.13 3.08
C ALA A 381 -10.69 2.57 3.15
N VAL A 382 -11.40 3.51 2.53
CA VAL A 382 -11.09 4.94 2.55
C VAL A 382 -11.23 5.56 3.94
N ASP A 383 -12.27 5.19 4.70
CA ASP A 383 -12.50 5.69 6.05
C ASP A 383 -11.37 5.26 7.00
N VAL A 384 -10.82 4.05 6.79
CA VAL A 384 -9.69 3.53 7.56
C VAL A 384 -8.37 4.15 7.09
N ASN A 385 -8.11 4.16 5.78
CA ASN A 385 -6.92 4.76 5.20
C ASN A 385 -7.27 5.65 4.00
N PRO A 386 -7.37 6.98 4.21
CA PRO A 386 -7.74 7.90 3.14
C PRO A 386 -6.65 8.08 2.08
N LYS A 387 -5.45 7.53 2.30
CA LYS A 387 -4.31 7.60 1.38
C LYS A 387 -4.25 6.44 0.38
N ASP A 388 -5.07 5.39 0.56
CA ASP A 388 -5.09 4.27 -0.40
C ASP A 388 -5.75 4.69 -1.72
N TYR A 389 -4.92 4.98 -2.73
CA TYR A 389 -5.40 5.38 -4.06
C TYR A 389 -6.23 4.27 -4.72
N ARG A 390 -5.96 2.98 -4.42
CA ARG A 390 -6.67 1.83 -5.01
C ARG A 390 -8.12 1.81 -4.57
N ALA A 391 -8.40 2.14 -3.31
CA ALA A 391 -9.76 2.26 -2.80
C ALA A 391 -10.53 3.41 -3.47
N TRP A 392 -9.87 4.56 -3.70
CA TRP A 392 -10.48 5.69 -4.43
C TRP A 392 -10.75 5.36 -5.91
N SER A 393 -9.80 4.70 -6.58
CA SER A 393 -9.98 4.24 -7.95
C SER A 393 -11.09 3.20 -8.05
N GLY A 394 -11.13 2.24 -7.11
CA GLY A 394 -12.18 1.24 -6.98
C GLY A 394 -13.57 1.83 -6.79
N LEU A 395 -13.71 2.88 -5.98
CA LEU A 395 -14.96 3.65 -5.89
C LEU A 395 -15.35 4.23 -7.25
N GLY A 396 -14.41 4.85 -7.96
CA GLY A 396 -14.62 5.39 -9.30
C GLY A 396 -15.18 4.34 -10.25
N LYS A 397 -14.51 3.18 -10.34
CA LYS A 397 -14.94 2.02 -11.14
C LYS A 397 -16.34 1.55 -10.75
N ALA A 398 -16.60 1.39 -9.45
CA ALA A 398 -17.89 0.92 -8.95
C ALA A 398 -19.05 1.86 -9.33
N TYR A 399 -18.86 3.19 -9.20
CA TYR A 399 -19.87 4.17 -9.62
C TYR A 399 -20.03 4.24 -11.14
N GLY A 400 -18.94 4.03 -11.90
CA GLY A 400 -18.99 3.92 -13.37
C GLY A 400 -19.87 2.76 -13.82
N ILE A 401 -19.73 1.57 -13.20
CA ILE A 401 -20.58 0.40 -13.48
C ILE A 401 -22.05 0.68 -13.15
N MET A 402 -22.33 1.49 -12.12
CA MET A 402 -23.70 1.93 -11.80
C MET A 402 -24.25 3.03 -12.74
N GLY A 403 -23.46 3.50 -13.71
CA GLY A 403 -23.83 4.60 -14.62
C GLY A 403 -23.77 5.99 -13.98
N MET A 404 -23.19 6.12 -12.78
CA MET A 404 -23.08 7.39 -12.05
C MET A 404 -21.76 8.12 -12.38
N ASN A 405 -21.61 8.52 -13.64
CA ASN A 405 -20.34 9.02 -14.17
C ASN A 405 -19.79 10.27 -13.45
N SER A 406 -20.65 11.17 -12.97
CA SER A 406 -20.20 12.37 -12.23
C SER A 406 -19.49 12.02 -10.92
N TYR A 407 -20.02 11.03 -10.19
CA TYR A 407 -19.39 10.51 -8.98
C TYR A 407 -18.10 9.75 -9.32
N ALA A 408 -18.12 8.94 -10.38
CA ALA A 408 -16.93 8.23 -10.85
C ALA A 408 -15.76 9.21 -11.11
N LEU A 409 -16.01 10.29 -11.86
CA LEU A 409 -15.02 11.32 -12.14
C LEU A 409 -14.49 12.01 -10.87
N HIS A 410 -15.35 12.27 -9.89
CA HIS A 410 -14.92 12.83 -8.62
C HIS A 410 -13.92 11.91 -7.91
N TYR A 411 -14.23 10.61 -7.81
CA TYR A 411 -13.36 9.65 -7.11
C TYR A 411 -12.07 9.35 -7.88
N HIS A 412 -12.12 9.21 -9.21
CA HIS A 412 -10.91 9.08 -10.02
C HIS A 412 -10.00 10.32 -9.90
N SER A 413 -10.58 11.53 -9.88
CA SER A 413 -9.78 12.75 -9.67
C SER A 413 -9.08 12.78 -8.30
N ARG A 414 -9.69 12.17 -7.27
CA ARG A 414 -9.09 12.05 -5.95
C ARG A 414 -7.99 11.00 -5.92
N ALA A 415 -8.18 9.86 -6.59
CA ALA A 415 -7.13 8.85 -6.77
C ALA A 415 -5.89 9.44 -7.47
N LEU A 416 -6.10 10.17 -8.56
CA LEU A 416 -5.02 10.81 -9.34
C LEU A 416 -4.29 11.94 -8.60
N LYS A 417 -4.96 12.61 -7.65
CA LYS A 417 -4.27 13.56 -6.75
C LYS A 417 -3.30 12.86 -5.79
N LEU A 418 -3.59 11.61 -5.42
CA LEU A 418 -2.71 10.82 -4.55
C LEU A 418 -1.57 10.20 -5.37
N ARG A 419 -1.87 9.66 -6.55
CA ARG A 419 -0.89 9.11 -7.48
C ARG A 419 -1.13 9.59 -8.92
N PRO A 420 -0.41 10.63 -9.37
CA PRO A 420 -0.56 11.14 -10.73
C PRO A 420 0.10 10.25 -11.79
N GLU A 421 1.08 9.42 -11.40
CA GLU A 421 1.83 8.53 -12.30
C GLU A 421 1.10 7.22 -12.60
N GLU A 422 -0.10 7.01 -12.06
CA GLU A 422 -0.84 5.75 -12.25
C GLU A 422 -1.64 5.77 -13.56
N ALA A 423 -1.11 5.11 -14.59
CA ALA A 423 -1.71 5.10 -15.92
C ALA A 423 -3.14 4.53 -15.95
N GLU A 424 -3.41 3.43 -15.24
CA GLU A 424 -4.74 2.81 -15.19
C GLU A 424 -5.81 3.79 -14.70
N CYS A 425 -5.48 4.61 -13.69
CA CYS A 425 -6.41 5.61 -13.16
C CYS A 425 -6.76 6.70 -14.19
N TRP A 426 -5.81 7.07 -15.06
CA TRP A 426 -6.07 7.99 -16.16
C TRP A 426 -6.98 7.36 -17.22
N GLU A 427 -6.80 6.08 -17.52
CA GLU A 427 -7.66 5.35 -18.47
C GLU A 427 -9.09 5.23 -17.95
N ASP A 428 -9.27 4.87 -16.67
CA ASP A 428 -10.59 4.78 -16.06
C ASP A 428 -11.32 6.13 -16.08
N GLN A 429 -10.60 7.21 -15.75
CA GLN A 429 -11.15 8.57 -15.83
C GLN A 429 -11.52 8.92 -17.27
N ALA A 430 -10.68 8.59 -18.24
CA ALA A 430 -10.94 8.85 -19.66
C ALA A 430 -12.18 8.11 -20.15
N HIS A 431 -12.37 6.86 -19.72
CA HIS A 431 -13.55 6.07 -20.05
C HIS A 431 -14.81 6.65 -19.41
N ALA A 432 -14.76 7.08 -18.14
CA ALA A 432 -15.88 7.77 -17.50
C ALA A 432 -16.24 9.10 -18.21
N LEU A 433 -15.25 9.84 -18.74
CA LEU A 433 -15.47 11.04 -19.54
C LEU A 433 -16.08 10.75 -20.92
N GLU A 434 -15.66 9.66 -21.56
CA GLU A 434 -16.22 9.18 -22.83
C GLU A 434 -17.72 8.88 -22.68
N VAL A 435 -18.10 8.12 -21.65
CA VAL A 435 -19.53 7.81 -21.38
C VAL A 435 -20.31 9.07 -21.00
N ALA A 436 -19.66 10.07 -20.39
CA ALA A 436 -20.26 11.38 -20.13
C ALA A 436 -20.33 12.31 -21.36
N GLY A 437 -19.81 11.90 -22.52
CA GLY A 437 -19.80 12.68 -23.76
C GLY A 437 -18.75 13.80 -23.81
N ARG A 438 -17.81 13.85 -22.86
CA ARG A 438 -16.75 14.87 -22.79
C ARG A 438 -15.49 14.38 -23.51
N PHE A 439 -15.58 14.27 -24.84
CA PHE A 439 -14.55 13.62 -25.67
C PHE A 439 -13.19 14.33 -25.65
N GLU A 440 -13.14 15.66 -25.66
CA GLU A 440 -11.87 16.42 -25.65
C GLU A 440 -11.05 16.16 -24.37
N GLU A 441 -11.72 16.14 -23.21
CA GLU A 441 -11.09 15.85 -21.93
C GLU A 441 -10.69 14.38 -21.82
N SER A 442 -11.50 13.46 -22.34
CA SER A 442 -11.17 12.03 -22.42
C SER A 442 -9.87 11.82 -23.21
N ILE A 443 -9.73 12.49 -24.36
CA ILE A 443 -8.50 12.46 -25.16
C ILE A 443 -7.30 12.97 -24.36
N ALA A 444 -7.44 14.05 -23.59
CA ALA A 444 -6.36 14.56 -22.75
C ALA A 444 -5.94 13.55 -21.67
N CYS A 445 -6.90 12.89 -21.01
CA CYS A 445 -6.62 11.85 -20.02
C CYS A 445 -5.93 10.62 -20.63
N PHE A 446 -6.37 10.13 -21.79
CA PHE A 446 -5.70 9.02 -22.48
C PHE A 446 -4.27 9.38 -22.92
N LYS A 447 -4.02 10.62 -23.36
CA LYS A 447 -2.66 11.08 -23.64
C LYS A 447 -1.78 11.06 -22.39
N ARG A 448 -2.30 11.49 -21.24
CA ARG A 448 -1.59 11.40 -19.95
C ARG A 448 -1.33 9.97 -19.50
N SER A 449 -2.26 9.05 -19.77
CA SER A 449 -2.02 7.61 -19.53
C SER A 449 -0.79 7.10 -20.29
N LEU A 450 -0.62 7.50 -21.55
CA LEU A 450 0.57 7.15 -22.35
C LEU A 450 1.86 7.77 -21.80
N GLU A 451 1.80 9.01 -21.31
CA GLU A 451 2.94 9.66 -20.64
C GLU A 451 3.31 8.95 -19.33
N ALA A 452 2.33 8.40 -18.62
CA ALA A 452 2.47 7.66 -17.37
C ALA A 452 2.83 6.16 -17.56
N ASN A 453 3.30 5.75 -18.74
CA ASN A 453 3.62 4.36 -19.09
C ASN A 453 2.45 3.37 -18.94
N ALA A 454 1.37 3.60 -19.70
CA ALA A 454 0.26 2.66 -19.82
C ALA A 454 0.73 1.20 -20.01
N PRO A 455 0.15 0.22 -19.27
CA PRO A 455 0.52 -1.19 -19.38
C PRO A 455 0.15 -1.78 -20.75
N HIS A 456 -0.90 -1.23 -21.38
CA HIS A 456 -1.41 -1.67 -22.68
C HIS A 456 -1.51 -0.50 -23.65
N PRO A 457 -0.38 0.11 -24.07
CA PRO A 457 -0.37 1.36 -24.83
C PRO A 457 -1.07 1.20 -26.18
N MET A 458 -1.01 0.02 -26.78
CA MET A 458 -1.73 -0.36 -27.99
C MET A 458 -3.25 -0.08 -27.89
N THR A 459 -3.86 -0.48 -26.78
CA THR A 459 -5.30 -0.33 -26.56
C THR A 459 -5.67 1.14 -26.40
N VAL A 460 -4.83 1.90 -25.69
CA VAL A 460 -4.98 3.34 -25.50
C VAL A 460 -4.85 4.09 -26.84
N TYR A 461 -3.87 3.76 -27.67
CA TYR A 461 -3.71 4.34 -29.00
C TYR A 461 -4.94 4.10 -29.90
N LEU A 462 -5.48 2.88 -29.88
CA LEU A 462 -6.69 2.54 -30.62
C LEU A 462 -7.91 3.33 -30.13
N ARG A 463 -8.06 3.48 -28.82
CA ARG A 463 -9.15 4.28 -28.22
C ARG A 463 -9.02 5.76 -28.55
N LEU A 464 -7.82 6.32 -28.43
CA LEU A 464 -7.53 7.69 -28.86
C LEU A 464 -7.89 7.93 -30.33
N ALA A 465 -7.50 7.00 -31.22
CA ALA A 465 -7.81 7.11 -32.63
C ALA A 465 -9.33 7.08 -32.90
N GLN A 466 -10.08 6.25 -32.17
CA GLN A 466 -11.55 6.22 -32.25
C GLN A 466 -12.18 7.53 -31.77
N LEU A 467 -11.71 8.09 -30.66
CA LEU A 467 -12.20 9.35 -30.10
C LEU A 467 -11.87 10.55 -30.98
N LEU A 468 -10.70 10.59 -31.61
CA LEU A 468 -10.36 11.68 -32.52
C LEU A 468 -11.25 11.69 -33.77
N VAL A 469 -11.68 10.52 -34.23
CA VAL A 469 -12.68 10.41 -35.32
C VAL A 469 -14.03 10.98 -34.90
N THR A 470 -14.47 10.74 -33.66
CA THR A 470 -15.75 11.31 -33.18
C THR A 470 -15.69 12.83 -33.04
N VAL A 471 -14.52 13.39 -32.74
CA VAL A 471 -14.26 14.84 -32.70
C VAL A 471 -14.04 15.44 -34.10
N GLY A 472 -13.78 14.61 -35.12
CA GLY A 472 -13.58 15.02 -36.51
C GLY A 472 -12.11 15.26 -36.93
N ASP A 473 -11.15 14.97 -36.04
CA ASP A 473 -9.71 15.01 -36.35
C ASP A 473 -9.25 13.68 -36.97
N HIS A 474 -9.45 13.56 -38.27
CA HIS A 474 -9.06 12.36 -39.02
C HIS A 474 -7.55 12.23 -39.24
N ALA A 475 -6.79 13.33 -39.16
CA ALA A 475 -5.34 13.31 -39.33
C ALA A 475 -4.67 12.74 -38.08
N GLY A 476 -5.00 13.29 -36.89
CA GLY A 476 -4.51 12.77 -35.62
C GLY A 476 -4.95 11.32 -35.38
N ALA A 477 -6.16 10.94 -35.80
CA ALA A 477 -6.62 9.56 -35.71
C ALA A 477 -5.74 8.58 -36.52
N ALA A 478 -5.27 8.99 -37.71
CA ALA A 478 -4.37 8.18 -38.52
C ALA A 478 -2.99 8.03 -37.85
N ASP A 479 -2.46 9.09 -37.25
CA ASP A 479 -1.16 9.08 -36.57
C ASP A 479 -1.17 8.13 -35.36
N TYR A 480 -2.19 8.22 -34.50
CA TYR A 480 -2.31 7.32 -33.34
C TYR A 480 -2.61 5.87 -33.75
N ALA A 481 -3.38 5.64 -34.81
CA ALA A 481 -3.59 4.30 -35.34
C ALA A 481 -2.30 3.70 -35.93
N GLN A 482 -1.45 4.52 -36.57
CA GLN A 482 -0.12 4.10 -37.03
C GLN A 482 0.82 3.79 -35.87
N ALA A 483 0.80 4.61 -34.81
CA ALA A 483 1.56 4.35 -33.59
C ALA A 483 1.17 2.99 -32.96
N ALA A 484 -0.13 2.66 -32.98
CA ALA A 484 -0.60 1.35 -32.55
C ALA A 484 -0.04 0.21 -33.42
N VAL A 485 -0.05 0.34 -34.76
CA VAL A 485 0.54 -0.67 -35.65
C VAL A 485 2.04 -0.84 -35.39
N ALA A 486 2.79 0.27 -35.25
CA ALA A 486 4.22 0.23 -34.97
C ALA A 486 4.54 -0.50 -33.65
N GLN A 487 3.72 -0.32 -32.61
CA GLN A 487 3.85 -1.05 -31.35
C GLN A 487 3.62 -2.56 -31.52
N GLY A 488 2.58 -2.95 -32.28
CA GLY A 488 2.29 -4.35 -32.58
C GLY A 488 3.39 -5.04 -33.39
N GLU A 489 3.96 -4.34 -34.38
CA GLU A 489 5.07 -4.83 -35.19
C GLU A 489 6.38 -4.92 -34.39
N GLY A 490 6.66 -3.93 -33.52
CA GLY A 490 7.87 -3.90 -32.69
C GLY A 490 7.98 -5.06 -31.69
N HIS A 491 6.84 -5.57 -31.20
CA HIS A 491 6.80 -6.72 -30.28
C HIS A 491 6.68 -8.08 -30.99
N SER A 492 6.76 -8.11 -32.33
CA SER A 492 6.58 -9.33 -33.14
C SER A 492 5.29 -10.11 -32.84
N HIS A 493 4.23 -9.41 -32.43
CA HIS A 493 2.94 -10.05 -32.20
C HIS A 493 2.34 -10.54 -33.53
N PRO A 494 1.51 -11.61 -33.52
CA PRO A 494 0.75 -12.01 -34.69
C PRO A 494 -0.11 -10.85 -35.21
N VAL A 495 -0.34 -10.81 -36.53
CA VAL A 495 -1.12 -9.75 -37.22
C VAL A 495 -2.51 -9.57 -36.62
N GLU A 496 -3.08 -10.63 -36.03
CA GLU A 496 -4.36 -10.63 -35.32
C GLU A 496 -4.42 -9.62 -34.17
N TYR A 497 -3.33 -9.49 -33.42
CA TYR A 497 -3.27 -8.62 -32.23
C TYR A 497 -3.46 -7.14 -32.58
N TYR A 498 -3.04 -6.74 -33.79
CA TYR A 498 -3.15 -5.37 -34.27
C TYR A 498 -3.99 -5.22 -35.54
N ALA A 499 -4.77 -6.24 -35.92
CA ALA A 499 -5.65 -6.20 -37.09
C ALA A 499 -6.66 -5.04 -37.03
N LYS A 500 -7.19 -4.75 -35.83
CA LYS A 500 -8.06 -3.58 -35.58
C LYS A 500 -7.37 -2.26 -35.90
N ALA A 501 -6.07 -2.14 -35.61
CA ALA A 501 -5.28 -0.96 -35.91
C ALA A 501 -5.03 -0.82 -37.42
N LEU A 502 -4.68 -1.91 -38.10
CA LEU A 502 -4.48 -1.92 -39.55
C LEU A 502 -5.73 -1.49 -40.31
N VAL A 503 -6.90 -2.02 -39.93
CA VAL A 503 -8.19 -1.64 -40.51
C VAL A 503 -8.51 -0.18 -40.21
N ALA A 504 -8.25 0.30 -39.00
CA ALA A 504 -8.46 1.69 -38.62
C ALA A 504 -7.56 2.65 -39.44
N VAL A 505 -6.26 2.36 -39.56
CA VAL A 505 -5.34 3.16 -40.39
C VAL A 505 -5.82 3.20 -41.83
N ALA A 506 -6.20 2.05 -42.40
CA ALA A 506 -6.73 2.00 -43.76
C ALA A 506 -8.01 2.85 -43.88
N GLU A 507 -8.97 2.71 -42.98
CA GLU A 507 -10.21 3.50 -42.98
C GLU A 507 -9.94 5.01 -42.91
N TYR A 508 -8.99 5.45 -42.08
CA TYR A 508 -8.68 6.87 -41.89
C TYR A 508 -7.93 7.45 -43.11
N GLN A 509 -6.98 6.71 -43.68
CA GLN A 509 -6.29 7.09 -44.91
C GLN A 509 -7.25 7.22 -46.11
N LEU A 510 -8.34 6.44 -46.15
CA LEU A 510 -9.37 6.55 -47.20
C LEU A 510 -10.26 7.79 -47.06
N ARG A 511 -10.36 8.36 -45.85
CA ARG A 511 -11.16 9.57 -45.56
C ARG A 511 -10.37 10.87 -45.75
N LEU A 512 -9.04 10.82 -45.62
CA LEU A 512 -8.19 11.99 -45.75
C LEU A 512 -8.03 12.47 -47.20
N PRO A 513 -8.19 13.77 -47.50
CA PRO A 513 -7.89 14.33 -48.82
C PRO A 513 -6.38 14.31 -49.06
N GLY A 514 -5.91 13.30 -49.80
CA GLY A 514 -4.48 13.04 -50.05
C GLY A 514 -3.91 11.80 -49.35
N GLY A 515 -4.74 10.97 -48.72
CA GLY A 515 -4.28 9.75 -48.04
C GLY A 515 -3.65 8.71 -48.97
N ASP A 516 -2.81 7.85 -48.39
CA ASP A 516 -1.98 6.87 -49.09
C ASP A 516 -2.77 5.56 -49.35
N TRP A 517 -3.54 5.55 -50.44
CA TRP A 517 -4.38 4.40 -50.86
C TRP A 517 -3.58 3.11 -51.07
N GLY A 518 -2.29 3.22 -51.45
CA GLY A 518 -1.39 2.08 -51.61
C GLY A 518 -1.05 1.39 -50.29
N ARG A 519 -0.71 2.17 -49.26
CA ARG A 519 -0.46 1.65 -47.90
C ARG A 519 -1.73 1.09 -47.27
N ALA A 520 -2.86 1.77 -47.46
CA ALA A 520 -4.16 1.28 -47.00
C ALA A 520 -4.49 -0.11 -47.60
N ARG A 521 -4.19 -0.32 -48.89
CA ARG A 521 -4.35 -1.63 -49.54
C ARG A 521 -3.45 -2.69 -48.91
N ASP A 522 -2.17 -2.39 -48.73
CA ASP A 522 -1.19 -3.36 -48.19
C ASP A 522 -1.59 -3.82 -46.77
N TYR A 523 -2.00 -2.89 -45.91
CA TYR A 523 -2.50 -3.22 -44.58
C TYR A 523 -3.76 -4.09 -44.61
N LEU A 524 -4.71 -3.82 -45.51
CA LEU A 524 -5.91 -4.64 -45.67
C LEU A 524 -5.60 -6.03 -46.24
N GLU A 525 -4.64 -6.15 -47.18
CA GLU A 525 -4.20 -7.44 -47.72
C GLU A 525 -3.51 -8.29 -46.64
N ARG A 526 -2.71 -7.67 -45.75
CA ARG A 526 -2.11 -8.34 -44.59
C ARG A 526 -3.15 -8.88 -43.61
N VAL A 527 -4.21 -8.13 -43.34
CA VAL A 527 -5.31 -8.59 -42.46
C VAL A 527 -6.06 -9.76 -43.10
N VAL A 528 -6.38 -9.67 -44.40
CA VAL A 528 -7.15 -10.71 -45.11
C VAL A 528 -6.33 -11.99 -45.33
N ALA A 529 -5.00 -11.88 -45.48
CA ALA A 529 -4.11 -13.02 -45.63
C ALA A 529 -3.83 -13.79 -44.32
N SER A 530 -4.24 -13.28 -43.16
CA SER A 530 -4.01 -13.93 -41.87
C SER A 530 -4.95 -15.12 -41.65
N PRO A 531 -4.44 -16.35 -41.45
CA PRO A 531 -5.24 -17.59 -41.43
C PRO A 531 -6.27 -17.68 -40.28
N ALA A 532 -6.06 -17.05 -39.13
CA ALA A 532 -7.01 -17.13 -38.01
C ALA A 532 -8.11 -16.05 -38.02
N SER A 533 -7.99 -15.02 -38.86
CA SER A 533 -9.06 -14.02 -39.05
C SER A 533 -10.23 -14.52 -39.93
N ALA A 534 -10.10 -15.74 -40.46
CA ALA A 534 -11.10 -16.42 -41.26
C ALA A 534 -12.24 -17.05 -40.42
N ASN A 535 -12.20 -16.93 -39.09
CA ASN A 535 -13.36 -17.25 -38.25
C ASN A 535 -14.48 -16.27 -38.59
N ALA A 536 -15.59 -16.80 -39.12
CA ALA A 536 -16.69 -16.06 -39.73
C ALA A 536 -17.46 -15.09 -38.79
N GLU A 537 -17.04 -14.95 -37.53
CA GLU A 537 -17.62 -14.04 -36.54
C GLU A 537 -16.77 -12.77 -36.29
N ASP A 538 -15.59 -12.65 -36.89
CA ASP A 538 -14.74 -11.47 -36.73
C ASP A 538 -15.21 -10.31 -37.63
N LEU A 539 -15.98 -9.39 -37.02
CA LEU A 539 -16.46 -8.13 -37.63
C LEU A 539 -15.32 -7.32 -38.29
N THR A 540 -14.09 -7.46 -37.80
CA THR A 540 -12.87 -6.82 -38.30
C THR A 540 -12.44 -7.36 -39.65
N HIS A 541 -12.51 -8.67 -39.87
CA HIS A 541 -12.14 -9.31 -41.14
C HIS A 541 -13.17 -8.98 -42.23
N ALA A 542 -14.46 -9.06 -41.91
CA ALA A 542 -15.54 -8.68 -42.82
C ALA A 542 -15.39 -7.22 -43.29
N LYS A 543 -15.15 -6.30 -42.34
CA LYS A 543 -14.91 -4.88 -42.63
C LYS A 543 -13.65 -4.68 -43.47
N ALA A 544 -12.59 -5.43 -43.23
CA ALA A 544 -11.36 -5.37 -44.04
C ALA A 544 -11.60 -5.79 -45.50
N VAL A 545 -12.38 -6.86 -45.73
CA VAL A 545 -12.71 -7.34 -47.08
C VAL A 545 -13.55 -6.32 -47.86
N GLU A 546 -14.54 -5.70 -47.23
CA GLU A 546 -15.34 -4.65 -47.86
C GLU A 546 -14.51 -3.42 -48.23
N LEU A 547 -13.69 -2.93 -47.29
CA LEU A 547 -12.79 -1.82 -47.54
C LEU A 547 -11.80 -2.15 -48.66
N LEU A 548 -11.25 -3.36 -48.68
CA LEU A 548 -10.31 -3.80 -49.72
C LEU A 548 -10.94 -3.73 -51.13
N LYS A 549 -12.21 -4.16 -51.27
CA LYS A 549 -12.95 -4.04 -52.54
C LYS A 549 -13.11 -2.58 -52.96
N LEU A 550 -13.45 -1.71 -52.01
CA LEU A 550 -13.59 -0.28 -52.24
C LEU A 550 -12.26 0.38 -52.66
N VAL A 551 -11.15 0.03 -52.01
CA VAL A 551 -9.81 0.56 -52.35
C VAL A 551 -9.40 0.10 -53.75
N LYS A 552 -9.58 -1.19 -54.07
CA LYS A 552 -9.21 -1.75 -55.39
C LYS A 552 -9.99 -1.09 -56.54
N THR A 553 -11.31 -0.92 -56.37
CA THR A 553 -12.16 -0.28 -57.39
C THR A 553 -11.79 1.19 -57.61
N LYS A 554 -11.56 1.96 -56.53
CA LYS A 554 -11.15 3.37 -56.64
C LYS A 554 -9.76 3.54 -57.25
N LEU A 555 -8.80 2.68 -56.90
CA LEU A 555 -7.45 2.71 -57.50
C LEU A 555 -7.50 2.40 -59.00
N GLN A 556 -8.34 1.44 -59.43
CA GLN A 556 -8.56 1.14 -60.84
C GLN A 556 -9.18 2.31 -61.60
N MET A 557 -10.18 2.98 -61.03
CA MET A 557 -10.77 4.18 -61.64
C MET A 557 -9.77 5.34 -61.75
N ARG A 558 -8.92 5.53 -60.74
CA ARG A 558 -7.89 6.58 -60.74
C ARG A 558 -6.83 6.32 -61.82
N ALA A 559 -6.34 5.07 -61.91
CA ALA A 559 -5.42 4.66 -62.96
C ALA A 559 -6.02 4.80 -64.37
N ALA A 560 -7.30 4.46 -64.55
CA ALA A 560 -8.00 4.66 -65.82
C ALA A 560 -8.17 6.15 -66.19
N SER A 561 -8.44 7.01 -65.20
CA SER A 561 -8.56 8.46 -65.41
C SER A 561 -7.22 9.16 -65.71
N GLU A 562 -6.12 8.64 -65.18
CA GLU A 562 -4.76 9.13 -65.47
C GLU A 562 -4.32 8.68 -66.87
N ALA A 563 -4.62 7.44 -67.26
CA ALA A 563 -4.39 6.95 -68.63
C ALA A 563 -5.16 7.78 -69.67
N ALA A 564 -6.44 8.09 -69.40
CA ALA A 564 -7.28 8.90 -70.30
C ALA A 564 -6.93 10.41 -70.33
N ARG A 565 -5.99 10.88 -69.49
CA ARG A 565 -5.44 12.25 -69.55
C ARG A 565 -4.09 12.33 -70.27
N LEU A 566 -3.46 11.18 -70.49
CA LEU A 566 -2.19 11.04 -71.19
C LEU A 566 -2.38 10.71 -72.69
N ASP A 567 -3.55 10.18 -73.04
CA ASP A 567 -4.09 10.09 -74.41
C ASP A 567 -4.82 11.39 -74.80
#